data_AF-N1RNM1-F1
#
_entry.id   AF-N1RNM1-F1
#
_cell.length_a   1.000
_cell.length_b   1.000
_cell.length_c   1.000
_cell.angle_alpha   90.00
_cell.angle_beta   90.00
_cell.angle_gamma   90.00
#
_symmetry.space_group_name_H-M   'P 1'
#
loop_
_entity.id
_entity.type
_entity.pdbx_description
1 polymer ?
#
loop_
_entity_poly.entity_id
_entity_poly.type
_entity_poly.pdbx_seq_one_letter_code
_entity_poly.pdbx_strand_id
1 'polypeptide(L)'
;RCMPVSAVHPAFTAAIIHLLHIKSTGNNGRSEAMRCLYICVKSLYEMNVNWNWANRSIRAILSLAREWDIDIWAHGLAQEINEESRRQFERYEMDDLVVFPDQGSESSFEHVFSLDDIFESWTYDQCFGESSLDFFV
;
A
#
# COMPACT_ATOMS: atom_id res chain seq x y z
N ARG A 1 -10.35 -18.33 0.27
CA ARG A 1 -10.78 -17.48 1.40
C ARG A 1 -11.02 -16.09 0.85
N CYS A 2 -12.18 -15.48 1.06
CA CYS A 2 -12.44 -14.11 0.62
C CYS A 2 -12.00 -13.15 1.75
N MET A 3 -10.97 -12.35 1.52
CA MET A 3 -10.57 -11.30 2.48
C MET A 3 -11.36 -10.03 2.17
N PRO A 4 -12.06 -9.41 3.14
CA PRO A 4 -12.85 -8.22 2.88
C PRO A 4 -11.93 -7.04 2.53
N VAL A 5 -12.38 -6.20 1.62
CA VAL A 5 -11.61 -5.02 1.18
C VAL A 5 -11.27 -4.06 2.31
N SER A 6 -12.13 -3.99 3.33
CA SER A 6 -11.92 -3.19 4.54
C SER A 6 -10.71 -3.62 5.37
N ALA A 7 -10.15 -4.83 5.16
CA ALA A 7 -8.96 -5.30 5.87
C ALA A 7 -7.65 -4.65 5.35
N VAL A 8 -7.66 -4.07 4.14
CA VAL A 8 -6.48 -3.41 3.55
C VAL A 8 -6.09 -2.18 4.38
N HIS A 9 -7.07 -1.38 4.80
CA HIS A 9 -6.82 -0.12 5.50
C HIS A 9 -6.18 -0.32 6.88
N PRO A 10 -6.70 -1.19 7.78
CA PRO A 10 -6.05 -1.47 9.06
C PRO A 10 -4.63 -2.03 8.90
N ALA A 11 -4.39 -2.90 7.92
CA ALA A 11 -3.06 -3.45 7.65
C ALA A 11 -2.08 -2.35 7.21
N PHE A 12 -2.52 -1.43 6.35
CA PHE A 12 -1.72 -0.27 5.97
C PHE A 12 -1.45 0.67 7.15
N THR A 13 -2.49 1.07 7.91
CA THR A 13 -2.33 1.95 9.06
C THR A 13 -1.34 1.36 10.07
N ALA A 14 -1.43 0.06 10.37
CA ALA A 14 -0.49 -0.63 11.24
C ALA A 14 0.94 -0.60 10.69
N ALA A 15 1.13 -0.82 9.37
CA ALA A 15 2.44 -0.72 8.72
C ALA A 15 3.06 0.67 8.88
N ILE A 16 2.27 1.74 8.68
CA ILE A 16 2.74 3.13 8.86
C ILE A 16 3.15 3.38 10.32
N ILE A 17 2.37 2.93 11.30
CA ILE A 17 2.72 3.05 12.73
C ILE A 17 4.06 2.36 13.02
N HIS A 18 4.28 1.16 12.49
CA HIS A 18 5.54 0.46 12.69
C HIS A 18 6.73 1.12 11.98
N LEU A 19 6.54 1.63 10.75
CA LEU A 19 7.56 2.43 10.06
C LEU A 19 7.94 3.69 10.86
N LEU A 20 6.94 4.41 11.38
CA LEU A 20 7.18 5.58 12.24
C LEU A 20 7.89 5.21 13.53
N HIS A 21 7.54 4.07 14.15
CA HIS A 21 8.23 3.60 15.34
C HIS A 21 9.71 3.29 15.08
N ILE A 22 10.01 2.63 13.94
CA ILE A 22 11.37 2.31 13.50
C ILE A 22 12.18 3.58 13.23
N LYS A 23 11.55 4.62 12.66
CA LYS A 23 12.17 5.94 12.39
C LYS A 23 12.40 6.75 13.66
N SER A 24 11.40 6.82 14.54
CA SER A 24 11.39 7.74 15.69
C SER A 24 12.15 7.22 16.89
N THR A 25 12.27 5.89 17.05
CA THR A 25 12.84 5.28 18.25
C THR A 25 14.26 4.84 17.96
N GLY A 26 15.18 5.02 18.93
CA GLY A 26 16.49 4.36 18.91
C GLY A 26 16.37 2.82 18.92
N ASN A 27 17.41 2.11 19.35
CA ASN A 27 17.42 0.62 19.26
C ASN A 27 16.32 -0.10 20.07
N ASN A 28 15.64 0.56 21.01
CA ASN A 28 14.61 -0.09 21.83
C ASN A 28 13.33 -0.35 21.03
N GLY A 29 12.95 -1.62 20.89
CA GLY A 29 11.70 -2.02 20.22
C GLY A 29 11.76 -2.01 18.68
N ARG A 30 12.88 -1.56 18.08
CA ARG A 30 13.04 -1.50 16.62
C ARG A 30 12.90 -2.88 15.96
N SER A 31 13.45 -3.94 16.55
CA SER A 31 13.35 -5.30 16.02
C SER A 31 11.91 -5.82 16.02
N GLU A 32 11.15 -5.56 17.09
CA GLU A 32 9.75 -5.96 17.19
C GLU A 32 8.86 -5.17 16.23
N ALA A 33 9.06 -3.87 16.12
CA ALA A 33 8.36 -3.05 15.13
C ALA A 33 8.69 -3.49 13.70
N MET A 34 9.93 -3.90 13.42
CA MET A 34 10.33 -4.44 12.13
C MET A 34 9.60 -5.75 11.80
N ARG A 35 9.50 -6.65 12.78
CA ARG A 35 8.74 -7.90 12.67
C ARG A 35 7.24 -7.64 12.43
N CYS A 36 6.66 -6.65 13.09
CA CYS A 36 5.25 -6.31 12.88
C CYS A 36 5.01 -5.62 11.54
N LEU A 37 5.90 -4.72 11.11
CA LEU A 37 5.88 -4.13 9.77
C LEU A 37 5.91 -5.22 8.70
N TYR A 38 6.80 -6.19 8.86
CA TYR A 38 6.92 -7.35 8.01
C TYR A 38 5.58 -8.10 7.85
N ILE A 39 4.90 -8.40 8.97
CA ILE A 39 3.60 -9.09 8.96
C ILE A 39 2.56 -8.27 8.20
N CYS A 40 2.53 -6.95 8.41
CA CYS A 40 1.59 -6.07 7.72
C CYS A 40 1.83 -6.07 6.21
N VAL A 41 3.09 -5.94 5.78
CA VAL A 41 3.45 -5.96 4.35
C VAL A 41 3.11 -7.30 3.72
N LYS A 42 3.44 -8.42 4.37
CA LYS A 42 3.07 -9.75 3.91
C LYS A 42 1.55 -9.89 3.73
N SER A 43 0.78 -9.42 4.72
CA SER A 43 -0.69 -9.47 4.67
C SER A 43 -1.25 -8.65 3.51
N LEU A 44 -0.65 -7.49 3.22
CA LEU A 44 -0.99 -6.69 2.04
C LEU A 44 -0.70 -7.45 0.74
N TYR A 45 0.43 -8.16 0.64
CA TYR A 45 0.71 -9.02 -0.52
C TYR A 45 -0.30 -10.16 -0.65
N GLU A 46 -0.74 -10.78 0.46
CA GLU A 46 -1.79 -11.80 0.39
C GLU A 46 -3.12 -11.23 -0.13
N MET A 47 -3.41 -9.95 0.16
CA MET A 47 -4.63 -9.27 -0.28
C MET A 47 -4.56 -8.73 -1.71
N ASN A 48 -3.37 -8.54 -2.28
CA ASN A 48 -3.18 -7.74 -3.50
C ASN A 48 -3.71 -8.36 -4.79
N VAL A 49 -3.89 -9.68 -4.81
CA VAL A 49 -4.49 -10.40 -5.94
C VAL A 49 -5.96 -10.02 -6.11
N ASN A 50 -6.66 -9.77 -4.99
CA ASN A 50 -8.08 -9.45 -5.00
C ASN A 50 -8.34 -7.93 -4.94
N TRP A 51 -7.41 -7.16 -4.36
CA TRP A 51 -7.61 -5.74 -4.09
C TRP A 51 -6.42 -4.89 -4.53
N ASN A 52 -6.60 -4.12 -5.60
CA ASN A 52 -5.56 -3.18 -6.09
C ASN A 52 -5.18 -2.13 -5.05
N TRP A 53 -6.05 -1.81 -4.09
CA TRP A 53 -5.72 -0.95 -2.97
C TRP A 53 -4.59 -1.51 -2.11
N ALA A 54 -4.42 -2.84 -2.03
CA ALA A 54 -3.27 -3.40 -1.34
C ALA A 54 -1.97 -3.14 -2.12
N ASN A 55 -1.98 -3.15 -3.47
CA ASN A 55 -0.80 -2.74 -4.27
C ASN A 55 -0.46 -1.26 -4.04
N ARG A 56 -1.46 -0.36 -4.01
CA ARG A 56 -1.26 1.06 -3.65
C ARG A 56 -0.59 1.20 -2.28
N SER A 57 -1.11 0.49 -1.28
CA SER A 57 -0.58 0.46 0.09
C SER A 57 0.87 -0.05 0.15
N ILE A 58 1.17 -1.16 -0.54
CA ILE A 58 2.53 -1.70 -0.64
C ILE A 58 3.48 -0.65 -1.23
N ARG A 59 3.10 -0.03 -2.36
CA ARG A 59 3.92 0.99 -3.01
C ARG A 59 4.23 2.17 -2.09
N ALA A 60 3.23 2.68 -1.38
CA ALA A 60 3.40 3.76 -0.43
C ALA A 60 4.35 3.37 0.72
N ILE A 61 4.19 2.19 1.31
CA ILE A 61 5.07 1.66 2.37
C ILE A 61 6.51 1.54 1.86
N LEU A 62 6.73 0.94 0.69
CA LEU A 62 8.07 0.76 0.12
C LEU A 62 8.73 2.10 -0.21
N SER A 63 7.96 3.09 -0.65
CA SER A 63 8.47 4.44 -0.95
C SER A 63 8.93 5.15 0.33
N LEU A 64 8.11 5.13 1.38
CA LEU A 64 8.49 5.71 2.68
C LEU A 64 9.69 4.99 3.31
N ALA A 65 9.73 3.67 3.21
CA ALA A 65 10.86 2.90 3.72
C ALA A 65 12.17 3.21 2.99
N ARG A 66 12.11 3.39 1.67
CA ARG A 66 13.26 3.84 0.88
C ARG A 66 13.71 5.24 1.29
N GLU A 67 12.77 6.17 1.47
CA GLU A 67 13.05 7.54 1.91
C GLU A 67 13.73 7.56 3.30
N TRP A 68 13.35 6.62 4.19
CA TRP A 68 13.86 6.57 5.56
C TRP A 68 14.99 5.56 5.78
N ASP A 69 15.54 4.98 4.71
CA ASP A 69 16.60 3.97 4.74
C ASP A 69 16.28 2.76 5.65
N ILE A 70 15.04 2.26 5.54
CA ILE A 70 14.55 1.08 6.26
C ILE A 70 14.52 -0.11 5.30
N ASP A 71 15.43 -1.08 5.54
CA ASP A 71 15.48 -2.30 4.73
C ASP A 71 14.41 -3.32 5.14
N ILE A 72 13.22 -3.21 4.54
CA ILE A 72 12.10 -4.13 4.74
C ILE A 72 12.42 -5.57 4.28
N TRP A 73 13.37 -5.74 3.35
CA TRP A 73 13.64 -7.03 2.72
C TRP A 73 14.60 -7.90 3.54
N ALA A 74 15.38 -7.31 4.44
CA ALA A 74 16.36 -8.00 5.29
C ALA A 74 15.80 -9.19 6.08
N HIS A 75 14.50 -9.23 6.36
CA HIS A 75 13.86 -10.22 7.23
C HIS A 75 13.27 -11.42 6.47
N GLY A 76 13.74 -11.68 5.25
CA GLY A 76 13.27 -12.83 4.45
C GLY A 76 11.89 -12.64 3.81
N LEU A 77 11.38 -11.40 3.78
CA LEU A 77 10.05 -11.07 3.23
C LEU A 77 9.88 -11.55 1.79
N ALA A 78 10.94 -11.38 1.00
CA ALA A 78 10.95 -11.84 -0.38
C ALA A 78 10.68 -13.34 -0.49
N GLN A 79 11.09 -14.17 0.48
CA GLN A 79 10.89 -15.62 0.43
C GLN A 79 9.47 -16.04 0.85
N GLU A 80 8.80 -15.25 1.68
CA GLU A 80 7.46 -15.60 2.19
C GLU A 80 6.31 -15.02 1.35
N ILE A 81 6.59 -14.06 0.47
CA ILE A 81 5.59 -13.57 -0.49
C ILE A 81 5.36 -14.62 -1.57
N ASN A 82 4.10 -15.03 -1.72
CA ASN A 82 3.66 -15.92 -2.79
C ASN A 82 3.99 -15.32 -4.17
N GLU A 83 4.39 -16.18 -5.11
CA GLU A 83 4.76 -15.79 -6.47
C GLU A 83 3.61 -15.06 -7.21
N GLU A 84 2.37 -15.49 -7.00
CA GLU A 84 1.20 -14.83 -7.59
C GLU A 84 1.05 -13.39 -7.11
N SER A 85 1.15 -13.18 -5.79
CA SER A 85 1.10 -11.85 -5.18
C SER A 85 2.24 -10.96 -5.67
N ARG A 86 3.45 -11.53 -5.82
CA ARG A 86 4.59 -10.79 -6.35
C ARG A 86 4.34 -10.32 -7.78
N ARG A 87 3.95 -11.23 -8.67
CA ARG A 87 3.63 -10.88 -10.07
C ARG A 87 2.49 -9.88 -10.19
N GLN A 88 1.51 -9.96 -9.30
CA GLN A 88 0.42 -8.98 -9.28
C GLN A 88 0.94 -7.57 -8.96
N PHE A 89 1.85 -7.46 -7.99
CA PHE A 89 2.46 -6.17 -7.67
C PHE A 89 3.36 -5.67 -8.80
N GLU A 90 4.17 -6.55 -9.42
CA GLU A 90 5.00 -6.19 -10.58
C GLU A 90 4.15 -5.67 -11.74
N ARG A 91 3.03 -6.32 -12.06
CA ARG A 91 2.08 -5.83 -13.07
C ARG A 91 1.53 -4.46 -12.72
N TYR A 92 1.13 -4.27 -11.46
CA TYR A 92 0.65 -2.99 -10.97
C TYR A 92 1.71 -1.88 -11.09
N GLU A 93 2.98 -2.16 -10.80
CA GLU A 93 4.07 -1.20 -11.00
C GLU A 93 4.30 -0.87 -12.48
N MET A 94 4.15 -1.85 -13.38
CA MET A 94 4.29 -1.62 -14.83
C MET A 94 3.12 -0.85 -15.44
N ASP A 95 1.89 -1.09 -14.97
CA ASP A 95 0.70 -0.40 -15.47
C ASP A 95 0.73 1.10 -15.15
N ASP A 96 1.31 1.50 -14.01
CA ASP A 96 1.50 2.91 -13.63
C ASP A 96 2.55 3.64 -14.49
N LEU A 97 3.37 2.91 -15.26
CA LEU A 97 4.38 3.44 -16.18
C LEU A 97 3.85 3.63 -17.60
N VAL A 98 2.61 3.25 -17.91
CA VAL A 98 2.00 3.50 -19.22
C VAL A 98 1.68 4.98 -19.34
N VAL A 99 2.69 5.74 -19.78
CA VAL A 99 2.59 7.14 -20.20
C VAL A 99 1.50 7.26 -21.26
N PHE A 100 0.41 7.93 -20.93
CA PHE A 100 -0.57 8.37 -21.90
C PHE A 100 0.15 9.15 -23.01
N PRO A 101 -0.07 8.83 -24.31
CA PRO A 101 0.53 9.59 -25.39
C PRO A 101 0.07 11.04 -25.28
N ASP A 102 1.08 11.91 -25.21
CA ASP A 102 0.99 13.36 -25.19
C ASP A 102 -0.14 13.90 -26.08
N GLN A 103 -1.21 14.36 -25.44
CA GLN A 103 -2.09 15.38 -26.00
C GLN A 103 -2.05 16.60 -25.07
N GLY A 104 -0.92 17.30 -25.10
CA GLY A 104 -0.87 18.76 -25.07
C GLY A 104 -1.64 19.44 -23.94
N SER A 105 -1.01 19.54 -22.77
CA SER A 105 -1.20 20.68 -21.88
C SER A 105 -0.03 20.77 -20.91
N GLU A 106 0.70 21.88 -21.00
CA GLU A 106 1.79 22.26 -20.11
C GLU A 106 1.34 22.23 -18.64
N SER A 107 1.87 21.31 -17.84
CA SER A 107 2.49 21.63 -16.56
C SER A 107 3.24 20.40 -16.05
N SER A 108 4.56 20.53 -15.95
CA SER A 108 5.40 19.60 -15.22
C SER A 108 5.05 19.70 -13.74
N PHE A 109 4.70 18.59 -13.09
CA PHE A 109 4.85 18.47 -11.64
C PHE A 109 5.27 17.04 -11.30
N GLU A 110 6.46 16.93 -10.70
CA GLU A 110 6.81 15.82 -9.82
C GLU A 110 5.68 15.70 -8.80
N HIS A 111 4.75 14.77 -9.03
CA HIS A 111 3.63 14.58 -8.12
C HIS A 111 4.14 13.80 -6.91
N VAL A 112 4.74 14.54 -5.98
CA VAL A 112 4.91 14.10 -4.60
C VAL A 112 3.50 13.97 -4.04
N PHE A 113 2.91 12.78 -4.20
CA PHE A 113 1.59 12.48 -3.66
C PHE A 113 1.60 12.75 -2.16
N SER A 114 0.84 13.76 -1.71
CA SER A 114 0.65 13.99 -0.29
C SER A 114 0.00 12.75 0.32
N LEU A 115 0.41 12.35 1.52
CA LEU A 115 -0.25 11.26 2.24
C LEU A 115 -1.75 11.57 2.40
N ASP A 116 -2.10 12.84 2.57
CA ASP A 116 -3.49 13.29 2.67
C ASP A 116 -4.26 13.07 1.36
N ASP A 117 -3.66 13.33 0.20
CA ASP A 117 -4.29 13.05 -1.11
C ASP A 117 -4.50 11.54 -1.31
N ILE A 118 -3.56 10.73 -0.82
CA ILE A 118 -3.69 9.27 -0.80
C ILE A 118 -4.89 8.90 0.07
N PHE A 119 -4.97 9.36 1.33
CA PHE A 119 -6.10 9.05 2.21
C PHE A 119 -7.44 9.63 1.73
N GLU A 120 -7.49 10.80 1.10
CA GLU A 120 -8.73 11.37 0.54
C GLU A 120 -9.21 10.55 -0.65
N SER A 121 -8.32 10.14 -1.56
CA SER A 121 -8.65 9.21 -2.64
C SER A 121 -9.18 7.86 -2.12
N TRP A 122 -8.86 7.48 -0.87
CA TRP A 122 -9.35 6.25 -0.26
C TRP A 122 -10.83 6.30 0.14
N THR A 123 -11.38 7.49 0.33
CA THR A 123 -12.77 7.67 0.79
C THR A 123 -13.74 8.01 -0.35
N TYR A 124 -13.25 8.66 -1.42
CA TYR A 124 -14.10 9.16 -2.51
C TYR A 124 -14.30 8.21 -3.69
N ASP A 125 -13.40 7.24 -3.92
CA ASP A 125 -13.60 6.21 -4.96
C ASP A 125 -14.71 5.19 -4.58
N GLN A 126 -15.39 5.41 -3.44
CA GLN A 126 -16.62 4.73 -3.03
C GLN A 126 -17.88 5.58 -3.28
N CYS A 127 -17.90 6.46 -4.29
CA CYS A 127 -19.18 6.82 -4.90
C CYS A 127 -19.77 5.55 -5.50
N PHE A 128 -20.51 4.83 -4.67
CA PHE A 128 -21.47 3.80 -4.99
C PHE A 128 -22.03 4.12 -6.38
N GLY A 129 -21.65 3.32 -7.38
CA GLY A 129 -22.42 3.28 -8.61
C GLY A 129 -23.86 3.10 -8.19
N GLU A 130 -24.71 4.05 -8.58
CA GLU A 130 -26.12 4.14 -8.21
C GLU A 130 -26.78 2.76 -8.31
N SER A 131 -26.95 2.11 -7.18
CA SER A 131 -27.81 0.96 -7.00
C SER A 131 -28.14 0.88 -5.52
N SER A 132 -29.18 1.65 -5.18
CA SER A 132 -30.08 1.48 -4.04
C SER A 132 -29.75 0.26 -3.18
N LEU A 133 -29.16 0.51 -2.01
CA LEU A 133 -29.20 -0.40 -0.88
C LEU A 133 -30.32 0.08 0.05
N ASP A 134 -31.55 -0.31 -0.26
CA ASP A 134 -32.63 -0.35 0.72
C ASP A 134 -32.32 -1.47 1.73
N PHE A 135 -31.61 -1.13 2.80
CA PHE A 135 -31.40 -2.00 3.95
C PHE A 135 -32.03 -1.40 5.19
N PHE A 136 -33.35 -1.26 5.20
CA PHE A 136 -34.18 -1.30 6.41
C PHE A 136 -35.64 -1.62 6.01
N VAL A 137 -35.99 -2.90 6.01
CA VAL A 137 -37.31 -3.42 6.41
C VAL A 137 -37.10 -4.75 7.13
#